data_AF-A0A3A8JQI8-F1
#
_entry.id   AF-A0A3A8JQI8-F1
#
_cell.length_a   1.000
_cell.length_b   1.000
_cell.length_c   1.000
_cell.angle_alpha   90.00
_cell.angle_beta   90.00
_cell.angle_gamma   90.00
#
_symmetry.space_group_name_H-M   'P 1'
#
loop_
_entity.id
_entity.type
_entity.pdbx_description
1 polymer ?
#
loop_
_entity_poly.entity_id
_entity_poly.type
_entity_poly.pdbx_seq_one_letter_code
_entity_poly.pdbx_strand_id
1 'polypeptide(L)'
;MAGPILVVDDDLFFRQLATDLLSRRGHRVVAVENATLALEEVARATFDLVLTDVVMPGVDGFALTARLRERDPEQEVILVSTREDVQGSEVALRLGVADCLVKPVEESDLLLAVDRAMDRAQLRHERARLQDENLEFARFHNLQQRCLELLSHPDLEWLQERVIADLGAVCDAQSAALWVVDDRGDLALRSYRGLLDKQFLPEKMSPEGPLSLRLREASPWLARDERSPVLYVPLVAAGEVMGLAQLSDPLTGDFRMEHTRDAKVLADFAAVGVKNGRKLMALQRLGLRDRDTAAYNLSYFTDYASKEIYKARRYGRTFSLLTFSIDNLPLVRVRLGAQDAKKAVRGIIKALSKIIRDSDVIAKASDQEFYLLLPETDFFGAMMFVRRAVAAVRDEPDVQDVEQRLPLALVGGASTFPKDGEDFDELVHRCRRRMDERRASLQRRLMLDGLPFWDEVDLLLGTPNSPRLPTDDRAEPSRRGKVADVLFDELQVEIARELVRDPGSRGLLYVGGPEIRADLPLAVGLEQAPPDLSSRIYLLGRRVDLESHAALTPVFLEGDERVARHEFILWLSESASYALIQRRGRGATWGFHTSDTAVVDGLISKLQAEYDLQPY
;
A
#
# COMPACT_ATOMS: atom_id res chain seq x y z
N MET A 1 52.35 41.61 14.12
CA MET A 1 51.40 40.94 13.21
C MET A 1 51.96 41.14 11.81
N ALA A 2 52.15 40.09 11.03
CA ALA A 2 52.97 40.14 9.82
C ALA A 2 52.16 39.69 8.61
N GLY A 3 52.01 40.57 7.62
CA GLY A 3 51.33 40.29 6.35
C GLY A 3 52.00 41.06 5.21
N PRO A 4 51.78 40.66 3.94
CA PRO A 4 52.32 41.35 2.79
C PRO A 4 51.70 42.74 2.59
N ILE A 5 52.54 43.78 2.54
CA ILE A 5 52.14 45.16 2.29
C ILE A 5 52.77 45.63 0.98
N LEU A 6 51.97 46.22 0.10
CA LEU A 6 52.46 46.88 -1.11
C LEU A 6 52.59 48.38 -0.87
N VAL A 7 53.77 48.95 -1.08
CA VAL A 7 54.03 50.39 -0.99
C VAL A 7 54.23 50.95 -2.40
N VAL A 8 53.48 51.98 -2.76
CA VAL A 8 53.48 52.58 -4.10
C VAL A 8 53.74 54.08 -3.96
N ASP A 9 54.91 54.54 -4.38
CA ASP A 9 55.30 55.95 -4.25
C ASP A 9 56.44 56.28 -5.22
N ASP A 10 56.37 57.41 -5.93
CA ASP A 10 57.42 57.83 -6.86
C ASP A 10 58.66 58.37 -6.11
N ASP A 11 58.49 58.83 -4.86
CA ASP A 11 59.58 59.26 -3.99
C ASP A 11 60.34 58.05 -3.41
N LEU A 12 61.61 57.91 -3.84
CA LEU A 12 62.52 56.88 -3.33
C LEU A 12 62.72 56.96 -1.82
N PHE A 13 62.77 58.17 -1.24
CA PHE A 13 63.00 58.36 0.19
C PHE A 13 61.83 57.82 1.01
N PHE A 14 60.60 58.17 0.63
CA PHE A 14 59.40 57.67 1.29
C PHE A 14 59.29 56.15 1.17
N ARG A 15 59.54 55.57 -0.02
CA ARG A 15 59.55 54.11 -0.19
C ARG A 15 60.53 53.42 0.74
N GLN A 16 61.75 53.94 0.86
CA GLN A 16 62.77 53.36 1.75
C GLN A 16 62.36 53.48 3.22
N LEU A 17 61.85 54.64 3.64
CA LEU A 17 61.36 54.87 5.00
C LEU A 17 60.22 53.93 5.36
N ALA A 18 59.16 53.88 4.54
CA ALA A 18 58.01 53.01 4.76
C ALA A 18 58.43 51.53 4.76
N THR A 19 59.32 51.13 3.85
CA THR A 19 59.83 49.76 3.80
C THR A 19 60.59 49.39 5.07
N ASP A 20 61.48 50.25 5.57
CA ASP A 20 62.27 49.99 6.79
C ASP A 20 61.36 49.92 8.04
N LEU A 21 60.48 50.91 8.22
CA LEU A 21 59.57 50.97 9.38
C LEU A 21 58.64 49.75 9.44
N LEU A 22 58.03 49.38 8.32
CA LEU A 22 57.09 48.26 8.24
C LEU A 22 57.81 46.91 8.33
N SER A 23 58.99 46.78 7.73
CA SER A 23 59.79 45.55 7.83
C SER A 23 60.29 45.31 9.27
N ARG A 24 60.66 46.37 10.01
CA ARG A 24 61.02 46.27 11.44
C ARG A 24 59.88 45.76 12.32
N ARG A 25 58.63 45.99 11.91
CA ARG A 25 57.42 45.43 12.55
C ARG A 25 57.09 44.01 12.09
N GLY A 26 57.88 43.44 11.18
CA GLY A 26 57.76 42.07 10.70
C GLY A 26 56.88 41.92 9.46
N HIS A 27 56.42 43.02 8.84
CA HIS A 27 55.65 42.93 7.59
C HIS A 27 56.54 42.57 6.40
N ARG A 28 55.99 41.86 5.42
CA ARG A 28 56.66 41.60 4.15
C ARG A 28 56.33 42.72 3.17
N VAL A 29 57.24 43.65 2.99
CA VAL A 29 56.98 44.83 2.16
C VAL A 29 57.48 44.62 0.73
N VAL A 30 56.63 44.91 -0.25
CA VAL A 30 57.01 45.07 -1.66
C VAL A 30 56.82 46.55 -2.00
N ALA A 31 57.85 47.21 -2.51
CA ALA A 31 57.80 48.63 -2.84
C ALA A 31 58.03 48.86 -4.34
N VAL A 32 57.15 49.64 -4.97
CA VAL A 32 57.17 49.95 -6.40
C VAL A 32 57.02 51.45 -6.64
N GLU A 33 57.56 51.97 -7.75
CA GLU A 33 57.64 53.41 -8.00
C GLU A 33 56.42 54.03 -8.69
N ASN A 34 55.48 53.21 -9.16
CA ASN A 34 54.31 53.72 -9.86
C ASN A 34 53.15 52.71 -9.83
N ALA A 35 51.96 53.20 -10.13
CA ALA A 35 50.73 52.42 -10.15
C ALA A 35 50.71 51.30 -11.21
N THR A 36 51.45 51.42 -12.32
CA THR A 36 51.52 50.35 -13.34
C THR A 36 52.20 49.11 -12.78
N LEU A 37 53.37 49.29 -12.14
CA LEU A 37 54.08 48.20 -11.46
C LEU A 37 53.27 47.65 -10.27
N ALA A 38 52.54 48.50 -9.57
CA ALA A 38 51.65 48.05 -8.48
C ALA A 38 50.58 47.06 -8.99
N LEU A 39 49.95 47.37 -10.13
CA LEU A 39 48.97 46.47 -10.74
C LEU A 39 49.59 45.16 -11.26
N GLU A 40 50.84 45.20 -11.75
CA GLU A 40 51.58 43.99 -12.12
C GLU A 40 51.86 43.10 -10.91
N GLU A 41 52.24 43.70 -9.77
CA GLU A 41 52.49 42.95 -8.53
C GLU A 41 51.19 42.36 -7.96
N VAL A 42 50.10 43.12 -7.92
CA VAL A 42 48.77 42.61 -7.47
C VAL A 42 48.22 41.55 -8.42
N ALA A 43 48.63 41.54 -9.69
CA ALA A 43 48.30 40.46 -10.60
C ALA A 43 49.02 39.15 -10.25
N ARG A 44 50.22 39.22 -9.67
CA ARG A 44 51.09 38.08 -9.34
C ARG A 44 50.90 37.57 -7.91
N ALA A 45 50.59 38.45 -6.97
CA ALA A 45 50.47 38.14 -5.55
C ALA A 45 49.33 38.93 -4.89
N THR A 46 48.87 38.44 -3.73
CA THR A 46 47.87 39.11 -2.90
C THR A 46 48.56 39.91 -1.79
N PHE A 47 47.99 41.07 -1.46
CA PHE A 47 48.48 41.96 -0.41
C PHE A 47 47.39 42.23 0.61
N ASP A 48 47.72 42.21 1.89
CA ASP A 48 46.77 42.51 2.96
C ASP A 48 46.47 44.01 3.02
N LEU A 49 47.43 44.84 2.61
CA LEU A 49 47.33 46.29 2.59
C LEU A 49 48.11 46.89 1.42
N VAL A 50 47.54 47.91 0.79
CA VAL A 50 48.24 48.76 -0.17
C VAL A 50 48.38 50.17 0.41
N LEU A 51 49.60 50.66 0.51
CA LEU A 51 49.93 52.04 0.87
C LEU A 51 50.34 52.76 -0.41
N THR A 52 49.57 53.75 -0.87
CA THR A 52 49.85 54.44 -2.15
C THR A 52 49.91 55.94 -1.99
N ASP A 53 50.85 56.60 -2.66
CA ASP A 53 50.78 58.04 -2.89
C ASP A 53 49.55 58.36 -3.76
N VAL A 54 48.93 59.50 -3.50
CA VAL A 54 47.87 60.07 -4.32
C VAL A 54 48.47 60.75 -5.54
N VAL A 55 49.55 61.52 -5.39
CA VAL A 55 50.10 62.34 -6.48
C VAL A 55 51.29 61.62 -7.10
N MET A 56 51.07 60.91 -8.20
CA MET A 56 52.12 60.20 -8.94
C MET A 56 52.08 60.52 -10.44
N PRO A 57 53.22 60.46 -11.15
CA PRO A 57 53.24 60.57 -12.60
C PRO A 57 52.42 59.45 -13.28
N GLY A 58 51.55 59.84 -14.21
CA GLY A 58 50.74 58.91 -15.00
C GLY A 58 49.43 58.55 -14.32
N VAL A 59 49.37 57.40 -13.64
CA VAL A 59 48.18 56.92 -12.94
C VAL A 59 48.28 57.30 -11.46
N ASP A 60 47.32 58.09 -11.00
CA ASP A 60 47.27 58.61 -9.62
C ASP A 60 46.77 57.54 -8.62
N GLY A 61 46.93 57.83 -7.32
CA GLY A 61 46.56 56.89 -6.26
C GLY A 61 45.05 56.61 -6.17
N PHE A 62 44.20 57.56 -6.59
CA PHE A 62 42.76 57.36 -6.64
C PHE A 62 42.36 56.38 -7.75
N ALA A 63 42.92 56.55 -8.95
CA ALA A 63 42.70 55.65 -10.08
C ALA A 63 43.28 54.25 -9.82
N LEU A 64 44.44 54.17 -9.14
CA LEU A 64 44.98 52.88 -8.68
C LEU A 64 44.00 52.21 -7.71
N THR A 65 43.53 52.93 -6.69
CA THR A 65 42.58 52.40 -5.71
C THR A 65 41.29 51.89 -6.36
N ALA A 66 40.74 52.64 -7.32
CA ALA A 66 39.55 52.22 -8.06
C ALA A 66 39.78 50.88 -8.79
N ARG A 67 40.92 50.73 -9.49
CA ARG A 67 41.28 49.48 -10.18
C ARG A 67 41.52 48.32 -9.23
N LEU A 68 42.13 48.56 -8.06
CA LEU A 68 42.31 47.53 -7.05
C LEU A 68 40.96 47.01 -6.55
N ARG A 69 39.98 47.90 -6.36
CA ARG A 69 38.63 47.53 -5.93
C ARG A 69 37.79 46.82 -6.97
N GLU A 70 38.01 47.08 -8.25
CA GLU A 70 37.39 46.30 -9.33
C GLU A 70 37.80 44.82 -9.26
N ARG A 71 39.00 44.54 -8.74
CA ARG A 71 39.53 43.18 -8.58
C ARG A 71 39.19 42.56 -7.22
N ASP A 72 39.42 43.30 -6.13
CA ASP A 72 39.05 42.92 -4.76
C ASP A 72 38.32 44.11 -4.11
N PRO A 73 36.97 44.09 -4.07
CA PRO A 73 36.18 45.17 -3.47
C PRO A 73 36.53 45.49 -2.02
N GLU A 74 37.13 44.54 -1.29
CA GLU A 74 37.48 44.65 0.12
C GLU A 74 38.98 44.88 0.37
N GLN A 75 39.77 45.20 -0.67
CA GLN A 75 41.20 45.53 -0.50
C GLN A 75 41.37 46.74 0.44
N GLU A 76 42.13 46.56 1.52
CA GLU A 76 42.53 47.67 2.38
C GLU A 76 43.57 48.53 1.65
N VAL A 77 43.29 49.83 1.56
CA VAL A 77 44.17 50.81 0.90
C VAL A 77 44.31 52.05 1.79
N ILE A 78 45.53 52.44 2.12
CA ILE A 78 45.83 53.73 2.77
C ILE A 78 46.41 54.68 1.72
N LEU A 79 45.79 55.86 1.61
CA LEU A 79 46.30 56.92 0.77
C LEU A 79 47.32 57.76 1.55
N VAL A 80 48.42 58.10 0.91
CA VAL A 80 49.42 59.03 1.43
C VAL A 80 49.48 60.21 0.47
N SER A 81 49.51 61.45 0.94
CA SER A 81 49.56 62.59 0.01
C SER A 81 50.30 63.78 0.60
N THR A 82 50.94 64.58 -0.23
CA THR A 82 51.45 65.92 0.14
C THR A 82 50.33 66.97 0.26
N ARG A 83 49.09 66.62 -0.10
CA ARG A 83 47.95 67.52 -0.08
C ARG A 83 47.07 67.29 1.15
N GLU A 84 46.86 68.34 1.94
CA GLU A 84 45.99 68.29 3.13
C GLU A 84 44.51 68.09 2.77
N ASP A 85 44.06 68.51 1.57
CA ASP A 85 42.66 68.40 1.12
C ASP A 85 42.23 66.97 0.75
N VAL A 86 43.18 66.02 0.72
CA VAL A 86 42.91 64.59 0.48
C VAL A 86 42.25 63.94 1.69
N GLN A 87 42.65 64.35 2.91
CA GLN A 87 42.03 63.88 4.15
C GLN A 87 40.57 64.33 4.21
N GLY A 88 39.64 63.38 4.17
CA GLY A 88 38.20 63.67 4.18
C GLY A 88 37.63 64.13 2.84
N SER A 89 38.37 64.00 1.73
CA SER A 89 37.85 64.28 0.39
C SER A 89 36.68 63.35 0.04
N GLU A 90 35.71 63.88 -0.73
CA GLU A 90 34.57 63.08 -1.23
C GLU A 90 35.04 61.85 -2.01
N VAL A 91 36.14 61.98 -2.75
CA VAL A 91 36.72 60.91 -3.56
C VAL A 91 37.27 59.78 -2.68
N ALA A 92 38.04 60.09 -1.63
CA ALA A 92 38.57 59.08 -0.71
C ALA A 92 37.46 58.33 0.02
N LEU A 93 36.41 59.03 0.46
CA LEU A 93 35.25 58.44 1.11
C LEU A 93 34.45 57.52 0.17
N ARG A 94 34.24 57.94 -1.07
CA ARG A 94 33.56 57.11 -2.09
C ARG A 94 34.34 55.87 -2.47
N LEU A 95 35.67 55.95 -2.41
CA LEU A 95 36.57 54.81 -2.58
C LEU A 95 36.79 54.03 -1.29
N GLY A 96 36.12 54.34 -0.18
CA GLY A 96 36.12 53.54 1.06
C GLY A 96 37.50 53.22 1.63
N VAL A 97 38.50 54.09 1.43
CA VAL A 97 39.89 53.82 1.83
C VAL A 97 40.04 53.64 3.34
N ALA A 98 41.05 52.86 3.71
CA ALA A 98 41.34 52.44 5.07
C ALA A 98 41.71 53.62 5.99
N ASP A 99 42.52 54.54 5.46
CA ASP A 99 42.93 55.80 6.08
C ASP A 99 43.55 56.74 5.02
N CYS A 100 43.78 58.01 5.39
CA CYS A 100 44.50 59.00 4.58
C CYS A 100 45.56 59.71 5.43
N LEU A 101 46.82 59.66 5.01
CA LEU A 101 47.95 60.27 5.70
C LEU A 101 48.52 61.45 4.89
N VAL A 102 48.94 62.51 5.58
CA VAL A 102 49.54 63.69 4.94
C VAL A 102 51.06 63.66 5.12
N LYS A 103 51.83 63.92 4.06
CA LYS A 103 53.30 64.03 4.09
C LYS A 103 53.70 65.43 4.61
N PRO A 104 54.70 65.54 5.51
CA PRO A 104 55.54 64.46 6.04
C PRO A 104 54.79 63.59 7.06
N VAL A 105 54.84 62.27 6.88
CA VAL A 105 54.13 61.31 7.75
C VAL A 105 54.99 61.02 8.99
N GLU A 106 54.43 61.22 10.18
CA GLU A 106 55.07 60.82 11.42
C GLU A 106 55.06 59.29 11.59
N GLU A 107 56.12 58.73 12.18
CA GLU A 107 56.24 57.29 12.38
C GLU A 107 55.03 56.72 13.16
N SER A 108 54.59 57.38 14.24
CA SER A 108 53.45 56.93 15.04
C SER A 108 52.15 56.85 14.24
N ASP A 109 51.91 57.80 13.34
CA ASP A 109 50.67 57.89 12.58
C ASP A 109 50.63 56.84 11.46
N LEU A 110 51.75 56.66 10.75
CA LEU A 110 51.87 55.59 9.75
C LEU A 110 51.60 54.22 10.37
N LEU A 111 52.24 53.97 11.51
CA LEU A 111 52.15 52.68 12.18
C LEU A 111 50.75 52.44 12.74
N LEU A 112 50.11 53.45 13.33
CA LEU A 112 48.74 53.33 13.82
C LEU A 112 47.74 53.05 12.69
N ALA A 113 47.87 53.74 11.55
CA ALA A 113 47.00 53.53 10.40
C ALA A 113 47.20 52.12 9.79
N VAL A 114 48.45 51.69 9.67
CA VAL A 114 48.79 50.35 9.18
C VAL A 114 48.31 49.26 10.14
N ASP A 115 48.54 49.39 11.45
CA ASP A 115 48.08 48.42 12.44
C ASP A 115 46.55 48.23 12.37
N ARG A 116 45.78 49.33 12.29
CA ARG A 116 44.32 49.28 12.13
C ARG A 116 43.87 48.60 10.84
N ALA A 117 44.52 48.90 9.72
CA ALA A 117 44.17 48.30 8.43
C ALA A 117 44.52 46.81 8.39
N MET A 118 45.66 46.44 8.96
CA MET A 118 46.10 45.04 9.07
C MET A 118 45.18 44.22 9.99
N ASP A 119 44.71 44.79 11.11
CA ASP A 119 43.73 44.13 11.99
C ASP A 119 42.42 43.82 11.24
N ARG A 120 41.93 44.77 10.42
CA ARG A 120 40.74 44.55 9.57
C ARG A 120 40.97 43.48 8.51
N ALA A 121 42.11 43.52 7.83
CA ALA A 121 42.49 42.50 6.85
C ALA A 121 42.55 41.09 7.47
N GLN A 122 43.11 40.97 8.69
CA GLN A 122 43.19 39.69 9.40
C GLN A 122 41.81 39.18 9.82
N LEU A 123 40.96 40.03 10.38
CA LEU A 123 39.59 39.66 10.75
C LEU A 123 38.79 39.17 9.54
N ARG A 124 39.00 39.76 8.36
CA ARG A 124 38.39 39.32 7.11
C ARG A 124 38.87 37.92 6.72
N HIS A 125 40.18 37.67 6.72
CA HIS A 125 40.74 36.36 6.40
C HIS A 125 40.24 35.27 7.36
N GLU A 126 40.19 35.57 8.66
CA GLU A 126 39.69 34.63 9.66
C GLU A 126 38.19 34.36 9.48
N ARG A 127 37.39 35.39 9.19
CA ARG A 127 35.96 35.23 8.90
C ARG A 127 35.73 34.37 7.66
N ALA A 128 36.44 34.64 6.56
CA ALA A 128 36.32 33.86 5.33
C ALA A 128 36.67 32.39 5.58
N ARG A 129 37.78 32.13 6.28
CA ARG A 129 38.17 30.78 6.69
C ARG A 129 37.11 30.10 7.56
N LEU A 130 36.60 30.76 8.59
CA LEU A 130 35.56 30.20 9.47
C LEU A 130 34.25 29.96 8.72
N GLN A 131 33.92 30.78 7.72
CA GLN A 131 32.75 30.57 6.87
C GLN A 131 32.92 29.33 6.00
N ASP A 132 34.09 29.13 5.39
CA ASP A 132 34.40 27.93 4.61
C ASP A 132 34.37 26.67 5.48
N GLU A 133 35.01 26.70 6.66
CA GLU A 133 34.98 25.59 7.63
C GLU A 133 33.54 25.28 8.06
N ASN A 134 32.72 26.30 8.40
CA ASN A 134 31.32 26.11 8.75
C ASN A 134 30.49 25.52 7.61
N LEU A 135 30.73 25.93 6.36
CA LEU A 135 30.03 25.40 5.20
C LEU A 135 30.36 23.91 5.02
N GLU A 136 31.61 23.53 5.20
CA GLU A 136 32.06 22.13 5.16
C GLU A 136 31.43 21.31 6.29
N PHE A 137 31.43 21.82 7.52
CA PHE A 137 30.76 21.17 8.66
C PHE A 137 29.26 20.98 8.42
N ALA A 138 28.58 22.02 7.92
CA ALA A 138 27.14 21.98 7.64
C ALA A 138 26.82 20.95 6.55
N ARG A 139 27.65 20.87 5.50
CA ARG A 139 27.52 19.87 4.43
C ARG A 139 27.70 18.45 4.97
N PHE A 140 28.75 18.21 5.75
CA PHE A 140 29.01 16.91 6.35
C PHE A 140 27.88 16.47 7.30
N HIS A 141 27.40 17.37 8.16
CA HIS A 141 26.29 17.08 9.06
C HIS A 141 24.98 16.78 8.30
N ASN A 142 24.69 17.52 7.22
CA ASN A 142 23.53 17.23 6.37
C ASN A 142 23.60 15.84 5.75
N LEU A 143 24.77 15.46 5.23
CA LEU A 143 24.99 14.12 4.67
C LEU A 143 24.78 13.04 5.73
N GLN A 144 25.32 13.22 6.93
CA GLN A 144 25.12 12.28 8.04
C GLN A 144 23.64 12.15 8.44
N GLN A 145 22.91 13.26 8.55
CA GLN A 145 21.50 13.24 8.93
C GLN A 145 20.67 12.47 7.89
N ARG A 146 20.90 12.71 6.60
CA ARG A 146 20.24 11.97 5.51
C ARG A 146 20.54 10.47 5.58
N CYS A 147 21.82 10.10 5.80
CA CYS A 147 22.22 8.70 5.95
C CYS A 147 21.53 8.02 7.14
N LEU A 148 21.36 8.70 8.27
CA LEU A 148 20.66 8.16 9.45
C LEU A 148 19.16 8.00 9.18
N GLU A 149 18.53 8.95 8.49
CA GLU A 149 17.12 8.86 8.11
C GLU A 149 16.85 7.61 7.24
N LEU A 150 17.75 7.30 6.29
CA LEU A 150 17.65 6.09 5.45
C LEU A 150 17.70 4.77 6.23
N LEU A 151 18.31 4.75 7.43
CA LEU A 151 18.34 3.56 8.27
C LEU A 151 17.13 3.46 9.21
N SER A 152 16.43 4.57 9.44
CA SER A 152 15.37 4.66 10.44
C SER A 152 14.00 4.17 9.96
N HIS A 153 13.79 4.10 8.64
CA HIS A 153 12.51 3.72 8.04
C HIS A 153 12.62 2.41 7.24
N PRO A 154 11.82 1.37 7.55
CA PRO A 154 11.91 0.10 6.83
C PRO A 154 11.02 0.02 5.58
N ASP A 155 10.35 1.11 5.20
CA ASP A 155 9.42 1.14 4.06
C ASP A 155 10.20 1.29 2.75
N LEU A 156 10.06 0.29 1.88
CA LEU A 156 10.78 0.21 0.62
C LEU A 156 10.38 1.29 -0.39
N GLU A 157 9.10 1.64 -0.49
CA GLU A 157 8.64 2.66 -1.45
C GLU A 157 9.17 4.04 -1.01
N TRP A 158 9.02 4.35 0.27
CA TRP A 158 9.57 5.58 0.85
C TRP A 158 11.09 5.67 0.68
N LEU A 159 11.81 4.58 0.98
CA LEU A 159 13.27 4.51 0.82
C LEU A 159 13.68 4.77 -0.63
N GLN A 160 12.99 4.18 -1.59
CA GLN A 160 13.29 4.34 -3.01
C GLN A 160 13.14 5.78 -3.49
N GLU A 161 12.09 6.48 -3.05
CA GLU A 161 11.90 7.90 -3.37
C GLU A 161 12.92 8.79 -2.65
N ARG A 162 13.20 8.48 -1.38
CA ARG A 162 14.15 9.26 -0.57
C ARG A 162 15.58 9.14 -1.10
N VAL A 163 16.03 7.94 -1.46
CA VAL A 163 17.38 7.70 -1.99
C VAL A 163 17.64 8.52 -3.25
N ILE A 164 16.74 8.53 -4.23
CA ILE A 164 16.95 9.32 -5.45
C ILE A 164 16.88 10.82 -5.19
N ALA A 165 16.04 11.26 -4.25
CA ALA A 165 15.95 12.65 -3.87
C ALA A 165 17.25 13.14 -3.22
N ASP A 166 17.80 12.34 -2.30
CA ASP A 166 19.01 12.71 -1.58
C ASP A 166 20.26 12.61 -2.47
N LEU A 167 20.37 11.56 -3.30
CA LEU A 167 21.43 11.47 -4.31
C LEU A 167 21.40 12.62 -5.30
N GLY A 168 20.21 12.98 -5.80
CA GLY A 168 20.05 14.12 -6.70
C GLY A 168 20.50 15.43 -6.07
N ALA A 169 20.08 15.67 -4.81
CA ALA A 169 20.43 16.89 -4.08
C ALA A 169 21.92 16.99 -3.71
N VAL A 170 22.55 15.87 -3.32
CA VAL A 170 23.96 15.84 -2.88
C VAL A 170 24.93 15.92 -4.07
N CYS A 171 24.52 15.42 -5.23
CA CYS A 171 25.35 15.41 -6.44
C CYS A 171 25.01 16.55 -7.41
N ASP A 172 24.12 17.47 -7.03
CA ASP A 172 23.62 18.55 -7.88
C ASP A 172 23.06 18.06 -9.24
N ALA A 173 22.38 16.91 -9.23
CA ALA A 173 21.78 16.31 -10.43
C ALA A 173 20.31 16.68 -10.54
N GLN A 174 19.89 17.12 -11.74
CA GLN A 174 18.48 17.44 -12.00
C GLN A 174 17.62 16.20 -12.26
N SER A 175 18.25 15.12 -12.68
CA SER A 175 17.60 13.87 -13.11
C SER A 175 18.22 12.67 -12.39
N ALA A 176 17.37 11.77 -11.92
CA ALA A 176 17.78 10.57 -11.19
C ALA A 176 16.84 9.39 -11.46
N ALA A 177 17.39 8.18 -11.61
CA ALA A 177 16.64 6.93 -11.68
C ALA A 177 17.24 5.88 -10.75
N LEU A 178 16.41 4.99 -10.21
CA LEU A 178 16.82 3.92 -9.31
C LEU A 178 16.19 2.59 -9.70
N TRP A 179 17.06 1.61 -9.85
CA TRP A 179 16.69 0.21 -9.97
C TRP A 179 17.01 -0.52 -8.67
N VAL A 180 16.08 -1.34 -8.21
CA VAL A 180 16.25 -2.17 -7.00
C VAL A 180 16.04 -3.62 -7.37
N VAL A 181 16.82 -4.50 -6.77
CA VAL A 181 16.74 -5.95 -7.00
C VAL A 181 15.36 -6.47 -6.61
N ASP A 182 14.71 -7.19 -7.53
CA ASP A 182 13.42 -7.85 -7.33
C ASP A 182 13.55 -9.25 -6.73
N ASP A 183 12.43 -9.96 -6.57
CA ASP A 183 12.39 -11.30 -5.98
C ASP A 183 13.08 -12.38 -6.84
N ARG A 184 13.32 -12.10 -8.13
CA ARG A 184 14.04 -13.00 -9.06
C ARG A 184 15.54 -12.70 -9.12
N GLY A 185 15.98 -11.62 -8.48
CA GLY A 185 17.37 -11.17 -8.50
C GLY A 185 17.67 -10.15 -9.60
N ASP A 186 16.69 -9.70 -10.38
CA ASP A 186 16.89 -8.70 -11.44
C ASP A 186 16.75 -7.27 -10.89
N LEU A 187 17.51 -6.32 -11.44
CA LEU A 187 17.38 -4.90 -11.14
C LEU A 187 16.16 -4.33 -11.88
N ALA A 188 15.07 -4.08 -11.16
CA ALA A 188 13.84 -3.51 -11.73
C ALA A 188 13.76 -2.01 -11.43
N LEU A 189 13.33 -1.20 -12.42
CA LEU A 189 13.14 0.24 -12.25
C LEU A 189 12.04 0.49 -11.21
N ARG A 190 12.35 1.26 -10.17
CA ARG A 190 11.42 1.52 -9.06
C ARG A 190 11.01 2.97 -8.93
N SER A 191 11.96 3.88 -9.04
CA SER A 191 11.71 5.31 -8.92
C SER A 191 12.56 6.08 -9.92
N TYR A 192 12.05 7.22 -10.35
CA TYR A 192 12.78 8.17 -11.18
C TYR A 192 12.25 9.58 -10.90
N ARG A 193 13.09 10.58 -11.12
CA ARG A 193 12.82 12.00 -10.86
C ARG A 193 13.54 12.86 -11.89
N GLY A 194 12.94 14.00 -12.22
CA GLY A 194 13.51 14.94 -13.21
C GLY A 194 12.95 14.73 -14.62
N LEU A 195 13.59 15.36 -15.60
CA LEU A 195 13.19 15.32 -17.02
C LEU A 195 13.79 14.10 -17.73
N LEU A 196 13.62 12.92 -17.15
CA LEU A 196 14.00 11.67 -17.78
C LEU A 196 12.87 11.18 -18.68
N ASP A 197 13.19 10.89 -19.94
CA ASP A 197 12.24 10.24 -20.84
C ASP A 197 12.19 8.74 -20.53
N LYS A 198 11.07 8.32 -19.93
CA LYS A 198 10.83 6.94 -19.46
C LYS A 198 11.07 5.90 -20.56
N GLN A 199 10.87 6.26 -21.84
CA GLN A 199 11.05 5.31 -22.96
C GLN A 199 12.51 4.85 -23.13
N PHE A 200 13.48 5.62 -22.64
CA PHE A 200 14.90 5.29 -22.73
C PHE A 200 15.46 4.62 -21.47
N LEU A 201 14.65 4.43 -20.43
CA LEU A 201 15.04 3.74 -19.22
C LEU A 201 14.65 2.26 -19.31
N PRO A 202 15.59 1.30 -19.19
CA PRO A 202 15.25 -0.11 -19.20
C PRO A 202 14.38 -0.46 -17.98
N GLU A 203 13.25 -1.14 -18.20
CA GLU A 203 12.39 -1.58 -17.08
C GLU A 203 13.10 -2.59 -16.17
N LYS A 204 13.97 -3.42 -16.75
CA LYS A 204 14.76 -4.44 -16.04
C LYS A 204 16.18 -4.54 -16.58
N MET A 205 17.12 -4.82 -15.69
CA MET A 205 18.52 -5.11 -15.98
C MET A 205 18.99 -6.33 -15.19
N SER A 206 19.84 -7.15 -15.79
CA SER A 206 20.46 -8.27 -15.07
C SER A 206 21.73 -7.79 -14.37
N PRO A 207 21.88 -8.00 -13.04
CA PRO A 207 23.11 -7.68 -12.32
C PRO A 207 24.28 -8.61 -12.67
N GLU A 208 24.01 -9.76 -13.31
CA GLU A 208 25.04 -10.71 -13.76
C GLU A 208 25.53 -10.46 -15.19
N GLY A 209 25.01 -9.43 -15.86
CA GLY A 209 25.37 -9.07 -17.23
C GLY A 209 26.68 -8.25 -17.35
N PRO A 210 26.80 -7.42 -18.42
CA PRO A 210 27.99 -6.60 -18.69
C PRO A 210 28.37 -5.62 -17.55
N LEU A 211 27.40 -5.24 -16.72
CA LEU A 211 27.57 -4.33 -15.58
C LEU A 211 28.08 -5.01 -14.31
N SER A 212 28.15 -6.35 -14.28
CA SER A 212 28.44 -7.14 -13.07
C SER A 212 29.76 -6.77 -12.38
N LEU A 213 30.83 -6.54 -13.15
CA LEU A 213 32.14 -6.13 -12.63
C LEU A 213 32.05 -4.78 -11.91
N ARG A 214 31.41 -3.78 -12.55
CA ARG A 214 31.24 -2.43 -11.99
C ARG A 214 30.35 -2.43 -10.75
N LEU A 215 29.29 -3.24 -10.75
CA LEU A 215 28.41 -3.38 -9.59
C LEU A 215 29.16 -3.99 -8.40
N ARG A 216 30.06 -4.96 -8.63
CA ARG A 216 30.86 -5.59 -7.56
C ARG A 216 31.96 -4.67 -7.00
N GLU A 217 32.47 -3.74 -7.79
CA GLU A 217 33.41 -2.71 -7.32
C GLU A 217 32.79 -1.76 -6.28
N ALA A 218 31.44 -1.74 -6.20
CA ALA A 218 30.66 -0.95 -5.24
C ALA A 218 31.02 0.55 -5.22
N SER A 219 31.61 1.07 -6.29
CA SER A 219 32.10 2.44 -6.39
C SER A 219 31.40 3.18 -7.52
N PRO A 220 30.94 4.43 -7.32
CA PRO A 220 30.32 5.19 -8.38
C PRO A 220 31.27 5.42 -9.55
N TRP A 221 30.74 5.38 -10.77
CA TRP A 221 31.51 5.61 -11.98
C TRP A 221 30.81 6.56 -12.93
N LEU A 222 31.62 7.34 -13.63
CA LEU A 222 31.14 8.24 -14.68
C LEU A 222 31.08 7.51 -16.01
N ALA A 223 29.98 7.72 -16.72
CA ALA A 223 29.81 7.36 -18.12
C ALA A 223 29.46 8.62 -18.90
N ARG A 224 29.87 8.68 -20.16
CA ARG A 224 29.41 9.71 -21.09
C ARG A 224 28.32 9.12 -21.95
N ASP A 225 27.12 9.66 -21.81
CA ASP A 225 26.04 9.46 -22.78
C ASP A 225 26.11 10.57 -23.84
N GLU A 226 25.48 10.39 -24.99
CA GLU A 226 25.54 11.33 -26.14
C GLU A 226 24.97 12.72 -25.81
N ARG A 227 24.23 12.86 -24.70
CA ARG A 227 23.50 14.09 -24.29
C ARG A 227 24.02 14.78 -23.02
N SER A 228 24.50 14.02 -22.03
CA SER A 228 24.98 14.55 -20.73
C SER A 228 25.93 13.55 -20.06
N PRO A 229 26.89 14.00 -19.22
CA PRO A 229 27.56 13.11 -18.28
C PRO A 229 26.55 12.42 -17.36
N VAL A 230 26.80 11.14 -17.09
CA VAL A 230 25.96 10.29 -16.24
C VAL A 230 26.83 9.69 -15.13
N LEU A 231 26.39 9.83 -13.88
CA LEU A 231 27.00 9.19 -12.72
C LEU A 231 26.16 7.98 -12.31
N TYR A 232 26.74 6.79 -12.45
CA TYR A 232 26.14 5.56 -11.95
C TYR A 232 26.64 5.29 -10.53
N VAL A 233 25.71 4.97 -9.65
CA VAL A 233 25.93 4.81 -8.21
C VAL A 233 25.40 3.44 -7.79
N PRO A 234 26.27 2.44 -7.61
CA PRO A 234 25.84 1.10 -7.19
C PRO A 234 25.47 1.08 -5.70
N LEU A 235 24.35 0.43 -5.36
CA LEU A 235 23.94 0.20 -3.98
C LEU A 235 24.31 -1.23 -3.61
N VAL A 236 25.37 -1.42 -2.83
CA VAL A 236 25.90 -2.74 -2.46
C VAL A 236 25.97 -2.88 -0.94
N ALA A 237 25.36 -3.93 -0.38
CA ALA A 237 25.35 -4.18 1.06
C ALA A 237 25.89 -5.58 1.38
N ALA A 238 26.98 -5.65 2.14
CA ALA A 238 27.67 -6.90 2.50
C ALA A 238 28.03 -7.78 1.28
N GLY A 239 28.51 -7.16 0.20
CA GLY A 239 28.92 -7.85 -1.03
C GLY A 239 27.78 -8.21 -1.98
N GLU A 240 26.53 -7.94 -1.61
CA GLU A 240 25.35 -8.19 -2.44
C GLU A 240 24.86 -6.88 -3.09
N VAL A 241 24.56 -6.93 -4.39
CA VAL A 241 23.98 -5.79 -5.11
C VAL A 241 22.51 -5.65 -4.70
N MET A 242 22.15 -4.51 -4.11
CA MET A 242 20.78 -4.18 -3.72
C MET A 242 20.08 -3.30 -4.75
N GLY A 243 20.84 -2.50 -5.49
CA GLY A 243 20.29 -1.59 -6.49
C GLY A 243 21.37 -0.87 -7.30
N LEU A 244 20.92 -0.06 -8.25
CA LEU A 244 21.75 0.85 -9.04
C LEU A 244 20.99 2.15 -9.20
N ALA A 245 21.62 3.28 -8.87
CA ALA A 245 21.10 4.60 -9.19
C ALA A 245 21.87 5.20 -10.37
N GLN A 246 21.18 6.01 -11.16
CA GLN A 246 21.73 6.77 -12.27
C GLN A 246 21.38 8.24 -12.04
N LEU A 247 22.38 9.11 -12.09
CA LEU A 247 22.22 10.57 -11.98
C LEU A 247 22.69 11.21 -13.28
N SER A 248 21.94 12.19 -13.78
CA SER A 248 22.22 12.92 -15.02
C SER A 248 21.88 14.40 -14.89
N ASP A 249 22.28 15.19 -15.89
CA ASP A 249 22.01 16.62 -15.98
C ASP A 249 22.56 17.40 -14.75
N PRO A 250 23.89 17.40 -14.52
CA PRO A 250 24.48 18.11 -13.39
C PRO A 250 24.36 19.64 -13.55
N LEU A 251 24.01 20.34 -12.47
CA LEU A 251 23.85 21.80 -12.45
C LEU A 251 25.14 22.55 -12.81
N THR A 252 26.31 22.00 -12.48
CA THR A 252 27.62 22.63 -12.67
C THR A 252 28.40 22.09 -13.89
N GLY A 253 27.71 21.50 -14.86
CA GLY A 253 28.28 21.03 -16.14
C GLY A 253 28.88 19.63 -16.11
N ASP A 254 29.65 19.27 -15.08
CA ASP A 254 30.22 17.92 -14.89
C ASP A 254 30.17 17.49 -13.42
N PHE A 255 30.15 16.17 -13.18
CA PHE A 255 30.25 15.60 -11.84
C PHE A 255 31.69 15.60 -11.32
N ARG A 256 31.89 16.16 -10.13
CA ARG A 256 33.21 16.29 -9.49
C ARG A 256 33.51 15.11 -8.56
N MET A 257 34.78 14.97 -8.16
CA MET A 257 35.23 13.94 -7.20
C MET A 257 34.46 13.99 -5.87
N GLU A 258 34.07 15.19 -5.44
CA GLU A 258 33.25 15.40 -4.25
C GLU A 258 31.85 14.77 -4.40
N HIS A 259 31.20 14.89 -5.56
CA HIS A 259 29.90 14.28 -5.82
C HIS A 259 30.00 12.75 -5.80
N THR A 260 31.04 12.20 -6.41
CA THR A 260 31.30 10.74 -6.40
C THR A 260 31.51 10.22 -4.97
N ARG A 261 32.25 10.97 -4.13
CA ARG A 261 32.50 10.60 -2.73
C ARG A 261 31.22 10.63 -1.91
N ASP A 262 30.44 11.68 -2.00
CA ASP A 262 29.23 11.83 -1.20
C ASP A 262 28.13 10.84 -1.65
N ALA A 263 28.02 10.61 -2.97
CA ALA A 263 27.16 9.57 -3.54
C ALA A 263 27.50 8.18 -3.01
N LYS A 264 28.80 7.84 -2.92
CA LYS A 264 29.26 6.55 -2.38
C LYS A 264 28.80 6.37 -0.93
N VAL A 265 29.01 7.38 -0.09
CA VAL A 265 28.61 7.32 1.32
C VAL A 265 27.11 7.10 1.42
N LEU A 266 26.31 7.89 0.71
CA LEU A 266 24.86 7.76 0.77
C LEU A 266 24.38 6.40 0.22
N ALA A 267 24.98 5.93 -0.87
CA ALA A 267 24.66 4.64 -1.47
C ALA A 267 24.91 3.44 -0.55
N ASP A 268 25.96 3.48 0.28
CA ASP A 268 26.25 2.42 1.25
C ASP A 268 25.15 2.32 2.31
N PHE A 269 24.72 3.45 2.85
CA PHE A 269 23.62 3.51 3.81
C PHE A 269 22.28 3.13 3.17
N ALA A 270 22.01 3.64 1.97
CA ALA A 270 20.84 3.27 1.18
C ALA A 270 20.79 1.76 0.91
N ALA A 271 21.91 1.15 0.55
CA ALA A 271 21.98 -0.29 0.29
C ALA A 271 21.64 -1.09 1.55
N VAL A 272 22.12 -0.68 2.72
CA VAL A 272 21.78 -1.30 4.02
C VAL A 272 20.29 -1.12 4.33
N GLY A 273 19.74 0.09 4.14
CA GLY A 273 18.32 0.39 4.34
C GLY A 273 17.43 -0.47 3.45
N VAL A 274 17.72 -0.54 2.15
CA VAL A 274 17.01 -1.38 1.17
C VAL A 274 17.11 -2.86 1.55
N LYS A 275 18.29 -3.35 1.94
CA LYS A 275 18.48 -4.73 2.39
C LYS A 275 17.61 -5.05 3.61
N ASN A 276 17.58 -4.17 4.59
CA ASN A 276 16.78 -4.33 5.81
C ASN A 276 15.28 -4.29 5.51
N GLY A 277 14.81 -3.33 4.70
CA GLY A 277 13.41 -3.25 4.26
C GLY A 277 12.97 -4.51 3.51
N ARG A 278 13.80 -5.02 2.60
CA ARG A 278 13.55 -6.29 1.88
C ARG A 278 13.50 -7.48 2.83
N LYS A 279 14.44 -7.57 3.77
CA LYS A 279 14.46 -8.64 4.78
C LYS A 279 13.22 -8.60 5.66
N LEU A 280 12.78 -7.41 6.09
CA LEU A 280 11.56 -7.25 6.87
C LEU A 280 10.32 -7.66 6.06
N MET A 281 10.21 -7.24 4.81
CA MET A 281 9.13 -7.67 3.91
C MET A 281 9.15 -9.18 3.67
N ALA A 282 10.32 -9.79 3.49
CA ALA A 282 10.45 -11.24 3.33
C ALA A 282 10.04 -12.00 4.60
N LEU A 283 10.39 -11.48 5.78
CA LEU A 283 9.94 -12.02 7.08
C LEU A 283 8.44 -11.85 7.28
N GLN A 284 7.88 -10.70 6.93
CA GLN A 284 6.44 -10.47 6.92
C GLN A 284 5.77 -11.51 6.01
N ARG A 285 6.27 -11.70 4.77
CA ARG A 285 5.82 -12.71 3.79
C ARG A 285 5.87 -14.15 4.33
N LEU A 286 6.96 -14.54 4.99
CA LEU A 286 7.10 -15.85 5.65
C LEU A 286 6.20 -15.99 6.87
N GLY A 287 5.81 -14.89 7.50
CA GLY A 287 4.81 -14.82 8.56
C GLY A 287 3.37 -14.78 8.06
N LEU A 288 3.11 -14.54 6.76
CA LEU A 288 1.76 -14.38 6.22
C LEU A 288 0.96 -15.68 6.18
N ARG A 289 1.60 -16.85 6.22
CA ARG A 289 0.92 -18.14 6.11
C ARG A 289 1.19 -19.02 7.33
N ASP A 290 0.16 -19.72 7.78
CA ASP A 290 0.24 -20.73 8.83
C ASP A 290 1.09 -21.91 8.33
N ARG A 291 2.09 -22.31 9.13
CA ARG A 291 3.09 -23.32 8.73
C ARG A 291 2.49 -24.71 8.50
N ASP A 292 1.40 -25.03 9.19
CA ASP A 292 0.80 -26.37 9.15
C ASP A 292 -0.18 -26.54 7.98
N THR A 293 -0.71 -25.44 7.46
CA THR A 293 -1.88 -25.44 6.56
C THR A 293 -1.72 -24.58 5.30
N ALA A 294 -0.69 -23.74 5.23
CA ALA A 294 -0.45 -22.77 4.16
C ALA A 294 -1.56 -21.71 3.94
N ALA A 295 -2.62 -21.70 4.77
CA ALA A 295 -3.61 -20.63 4.79
C ALA A 295 -2.99 -19.33 5.29
N TYR A 296 -3.52 -18.18 4.88
CA TYR A 296 -3.03 -16.89 5.36
C TYR A 296 -3.31 -16.70 6.87
N ASN A 297 -2.50 -15.87 7.51
CA ASN A 297 -2.72 -15.44 8.87
C ASN A 297 -3.86 -14.41 8.92
N LEU A 298 -4.40 -14.18 10.12
CA LEU A 298 -5.51 -13.25 10.30
C LEU A 298 -5.12 -11.80 9.95
N SER A 299 -3.88 -11.37 10.25
CA SER A 299 -3.41 -10.00 9.99
C SER A 299 -3.36 -9.63 8.50
N TYR A 300 -2.94 -10.55 7.64
CA TYR A 300 -2.98 -10.38 6.18
C TYR A 300 -4.41 -10.35 5.67
N PHE A 301 -5.23 -11.25 6.20
CA PHE A 301 -6.62 -11.37 5.78
C PHE A 301 -7.43 -10.11 6.08
N THR A 302 -7.23 -9.51 7.26
CA THR A 302 -7.93 -8.26 7.63
C THR A 302 -7.48 -7.08 6.78
N ASP A 303 -6.19 -6.96 6.45
CA ASP A 303 -5.68 -5.94 5.52
C ASP A 303 -6.26 -6.12 4.11
N TYR A 304 -6.26 -7.37 3.60
CA TYR A 304 -6.84 -7.69 2.30
C TYR A 304 -8.35 -7.39 2.26
N ALA A 305 -9.10 -7.82 3.28
CA ALA A 305 -10.53 -7.58 3.38
C ALA A 305 -10.86 -6.08 3.45
N SER A 306 -10.05 -5.29 4.17
CA SER A 306 -10.21 -3.83 4.25
C SER A 306 -10.04 -3.17 2.87
N LYS A 307 -9.04 -3.62 2.10
CA LYS A 307 -8.83 -3.16 0.72
C LYS A 307 -9.98 -3.57 -0.19
N GLU A 308 -10.52 -4.78 -0.02
CA GLU A 308 -11.63 -5.26 -0.83
C GLU A 308 -12.93 -4.52 -0.52
N ILE A 309 -13.22 -4.21 0.75
CA ILE A 309 -14.33 -3.33 1.15
C ILE A 309 -14.23 -1.96 0.47
N TYR A 310 -13.05 -1.35 0.49
CA TYR A 310 -12.82 -0.05 -0.15
C TYR A 310 -13.09 -0.10 -1.67
N LYS A 311 -12.57 -1.13 -2.36
CA LYS A 311 -12.83 -1.32 -3.80
C LYS A 311 -14.30 -1.58 -4.08
N ALA A 312 -14.93 -2.47 -3.33
CA ALA A 312 -16.32 -2.85 -3.50
C ALA A 312 -17.25 -1.65 -3.34
N ARG A 313 -17.02 -0.82 -2.32
CA ARG A 313 -17.74 0.44 -2.09
C ARG A 313 -17.55 1.43 -3.24
N ARG A 314 -16.32 1.58 -3.74
CA ARG A 314 -16.00 2.53 -4.83
C ARG A 314 -16.64 2.14 -6.16
N TYR A 315 -16.67 0.85 -6.48
CA TYR A 315 -17.13 0.35 -7.77
C TYR A 315 -18.54 -0.25 -7.74
N GLY A 316 -19.24 -0.20 -6.60
CA GLY A 316 -20.57 -0.79 -6.43
C GLY A 316 -20.58 -2.30 -6.62
N ARG A 317 -19.49 -3.00 -6.25
CA ARG A 317 -19.35 -4.45 -6.39
C ARG A 317 -19.77 -5.16 -5.10
N THR A 318 -20.19 -6.41 -5.24
CA THR A 318 -20.48 -7.30 -4.11
C THR A 318 -19.35 -8.29 -3.92
N PHE A 319 -19.08 -8.66 -2.68
CA PHE A 319 -18.23 -9.80 -2.34
C PHE A 319 -18.84 -10.51 -1.12
N SER A 320 -18.44 -11.76 -0.92
CA SER A 320 -18.92 -12.53 0.23
C SER A 320 -17.79 -12.96 1.14
N LEU A 321 -18.03 -12.85 2.44
CA LEU A 321 -17.17 -13.35 3.50
C LEU A 321 -17.79 -14.63 4.05
N LEU A 322 -16.99 -15.67 4.22
CA LEU A 322 -17.41 -16.93 4.79
C LEU A 322 -16.58 -17.25 6.03
N THR A 323 -17.22 -17.89 7.00
CA THR A 323 -16.58 -18.44 8.19
C THR A 323 -16.91 -19.92 8.29
N PHE A 324 -15.89 -20.74 8.50
CA PHE A 324 -16.05 -22.16 8.81
C PHE A 324 -15.52 -22.46 10.20
N SER A 325 -16.22 -23.35 10.93
CA SER A 325 -15.77 -23.81 12.23
C SER A 325 -15.99 -25.31 12.44
N ILE A 326 -15.06 -25.93 13.17
CA ILE A 326 -15.10 -27.35 13.54
C ILE A 326 -15.51 -27.45 15.01
N ASP A 327 -16.81 -27.61 15.27
CA ASP A 327 -17.36 -27.51 16.63
C ASP A 327 -16.77 -28.54 17.60
N ASN A 328 -16.44 -29.74 17.11
CA ASN A 328 -15.98 -30.86 17.93
C ASN A 328 -14.47 -31.12 17.86
N LEU A 329 -13.67 -30.17 17.36
CA LEU A 329 -12.21 -30.32 17.32
C LEU A 329 -11.57 -30.57 18.70
N PRO A 330 -12.01 -29.94 19.81
CA PRO A 330 -11.49 -30.29 21.14
C PRO A 330 -11.74 -31.76 21.49
N LEU A 331 -12.88 -32.32 21.11
CA LEU A 331 -13.21 -33.72 21.33
C LEU A 331 -12.33 -34.65 20.48
N VAL A 332 -12.08 -34.29 19.22
CA VAL A 332 -11.13 -35.01 18.33
C VAL A 332 -9.75 -35.05 18.99
N ARG A 333 -9.26 -33.91 19.50
CA ARG A 333 -7.94 -33.82 20.13
C ARG A 333 -7.81 -34.70 21.37
N VAL A 334 -8.88 -34.82 22.17
CA VAL A 334 -8.91 -35.66 23.38
C VAL A 334 -9.05 -37.16 23.03
N ARG A 335 -9.88 -37.52 22.05
CA ARG A 335 -10.18 -38.94 21.73
C ARG A 335 -9.22 -39.58 20.75
N LEU A 336 -8.79 -38.85 19.72
CA LEU A 336 -7.94 -39.35 18.63
C LEU A 336 -6.50 -38.83 18.74
N GLY A 337 -6.29 -37.74 19.47
CA GLY A 337 -4.97 -37.15 19.73
C GLY A 337 -4.66 -35.93 18.87
N ALA A 338 -3.54 -35.28 19.19
CA ALA A 338 -3.16 -34.02 18.55
C ALA A 338 -2.79 -34.15 17.07
N GLN A 339 -2.26 -35.30 16.65
CA GLN A 339 -1.89 -35.53 15.24
C GLN A 339 -3.12 -35.67 14.35
N ASP A 340 -4.15 -36.40 14.79
CA ASP A 340 -5.41 -36.52 14.05
C ASP A 340 -6.18 -35.19 14.00
N ALA A 341 -6.15 -34.40 15.08
CA ALA A 341 -6.73 -33.05 15.04
C ALA A 341 -6.02 -32.14 14.02
N LYS A 342 -4.68 -32.18 13.96
CA LYS A 342 -3.91 -31.45 12.93
C LYS A 342 -4.20 -31.97 11.52
N LYS A 343 -4.33 -33.30 11.36
CA LYS A 343 -4.67 -33.94 10.08
C LYS A 343 -6.04 -33.48 9.59
N ALA A 344 -7.05 -33.44 10.46
CA ALA A 344 -8.38 -32.93 10.12
C ALA A 344 -8.34 -31.47 9.65
N VAL A 345 -7.69 -30.58 10.41
CA VAL A 345 -7.56 -29.15 10.05
C VAL A 345 -6.84 -28.98 8.71
N ARG A 346 -5.72 -29.70 8.51
CA ARG A 346 -4.97 -29.65 7.25
C ARG A 346 -5.79 -30.17 6.07
N GLY A 347 -6.50 -31.28 6.25
CA GLY A 347 -7.39 -31.87 5.25
C GLY A 347 -8.50 -30.89 4.84
N ILE A 348 -9.15 -30.25 5.81
CA ILE A 348 -10.20 -29.25 5.56
C ILE A 348 -9.65 -28.08 4.75
N ILE A 349 -8.55 -27.45 5.19
CA ILE A 349 -7.97 -26.31 4.45
C ILE A 349 -7.51 -26.73 3.05
N LYS A 350 -6.96 -27.93 2.90
CA LYS A 350 -6.55 -28.47 1.60
C LYS A 350 -7.74 -28.68 0.67
N ALA A 351 -8.85 -29.21 1.17
CA ALA A 351 -10.09 -29.37 0.41
C ALA A 351 -10.66 -28.02 -0.03
N LEU A 352 -10.73 -27.05 0.89
CA LEU A 352 -11.17 -25.70 0.59
C LEU A 352 -10.26 -24.99 -0.42
N SER A 353 -8.94 -25.18 -0.30
CA SER A 353 -7.95 -24.56 -1.21
C SER A 353 -8.05 -25.10 -2.65
N LYS A 354 -8.61 -26.29 -2.87
CA LYS A 354 -8.82 -26.87 -4.21
C LYS A 354 -10.05 -26.29 -4.94
N ILE A 355 -11.01 -25.74 -4.20
CA ILE A 355 -12.29 -25.28 -4.77
C ILE A 355 -12.36 -23.77 -4.95
N ILE A 356 -11.50 -23.01 -4.26
CA ILE A 356 -11.40 -21.55 -4.36
C ILE A 356 -10.65 -21.13 -5.62
N ARG A 357 -10.95 -19.93 -6.12
CA ARG A 357 -10.29 -19.30 -7.28
C ARG A 357 -8.99 -18.61 -6.84
N ASP A 358 -8.14 -18.25 -7.79
CA ASP A 358 -6.89 -17.49 -7.52
C ASP A 358 -7.15 -16.12 -6.85
N SER A 359 -8.32 -15.53 -7.10
CA SER A 359 -8.76 -14.26 -6.48
C SER A 359 -9.22 -14.42 -5.03
N ASP A 360 -9.60 -15.63 -4.63
CA ASP A 360 -10.20 -15.89 -3.33
C ASP A 360 -9.11 -16.08 -2.28
N VAL A 361 -9.37 -15.62 -1.06
CA VAL A 361 -8.39 -15.68 0.03
C VAL A 361 -8.92 -16.54 1.16
N ILE A 362 -8.12 -17.51 1.61
CA ILE A 362 -8.39 -18.31 2.82
C ILE A 362 -7.41 -17.96 3.93
N ALA A 363 -7.93 -17.79 5.15
CA ALA A 363 -7.15 -17.52 6.33
C ALA A 363 -7.55 -18.38 7.53
N LYS A 364 -6.57 -18.68 8.36
CA LYS A 364 -6.77 -19.40 9.62
C LYS A 364 -6.86 -18.38 10.76
N ALA A 365 -8.06 -18.22 11.32
CA ALA A 365 -8.30 -17.35 12.47
C ALA A 365 -7.92 -18.05 13.78
N SER A 366 -8.22 -19.35 13.88
CA SER A 366 -7.76 -20.22 14.97
C SER A 366 -7.67 -21.67 14.48
N ASP A 367 -7.30 -22.61 15.35
CA ASP A 367 -7.37 -24.05 15.02
C ASP A 367 -8.80 -24.52 14.70
N GLN A 368 -9.83 -23.81 15.20
CA GLN A 368 -11.23 -24.16 15.05
C GLN A 368 -12.01 -23.27 14.08
N GLU A 369 -11.42 -22.17 13.59
CA GLU A 369 -12.14 -21.15 12.82
C GLU A 369 -11.29 -20.67 11.64
N PHE A 370 -11.90 -20.63 10.46
CA PHE A 370 -11.27 -20.23 9.20
C PHE A 370 -12.15 -19.21 8.48
N TYR A 371 -11.52 -18.24 7.83
CA TYR A 371 -12.20 -17.22 7.05
C TYR A 371 -11.87 -17.35 5.57
N LEU A 372 -12.86 -17.19 4.72
CA LEU A 372 -12.69 -17.13 3.28
C LEU A 372 -13.33 -15.84 2.76
N LEU A 373 -12.63 -15.14 1.87
CA LEU A 373 -13.15 -13.97 1.18
C LEU A 373 -13.24 -14.30 -0.31
N LEU A 374 -14.45 -14.16 -0.85
CA LEU A 374 -14.80 -14.47 -2.23
C LEU A 374 -15.18 -13.16 -2.95
N PRO A 375 -14.23 -12.53 -3.68
CA PRO A 375 -14.51 -11.35 -4.49
C PRO A 375 -15.57 -11.65 -5.55
N GLU A 376 -16.35 -10.63 -5.92
CA GLU A 376 -17.36 -10.71 -6.99
C GLU A 376 -18.36 -11.87 -6.82
N THR A 377 -18.65 -12.21 -5.56
CA THR A 377 -19.55 -13.29 -5.18
C THR A 377 -20.71 -12.75 -4.37
N ASP A 378 -21.93 -12.95 -4.87
CA ASP A 378 -23.18 -12.57 -4.22
C ASP A 378 -23.63 -13.60 -3.17
N PHE A 379 -24.78 -13.35 -2.54
CA PHE A 379 -25.34 -14.20 -1.48
C PHE A 379 -25.55 -15.66 -1.94
N PHE A 380 -26.14 -15.85 -3.12
CA PHE A 380 -26.38 -17.19 -3.66
C PHE A 380 -25.10 -17.91 -4.04
N GLY A 381 -24.14 -17.20 -4.65
CA GLY A 381 -22.82 -17.74 -4.95
C GLY A 381 -22.11 -18.21 -3.67
N ALA A 382 -22.20 -17.44 -2.58
CA ALA A 382 -21.64 -17.83 -1.29
C ALA A 382 -22.32 -19.07 -0.71
N MET A 383 -23.65 -19.17 -0.79
CA MET A 383 -24.41 -20.33 -0.32
C MET A 383 -24.07 -21.60 -1.12
N MET A 384 -23.99 -21.50 -2.45
CA MET A 384 -23.55 -22.59 -3.31
C MET A 384 -22.10 -22.99 -3.02
N PHE A 385 -21.24 -22.03 -2.73
CA PHE A 385 -19.88 -22.31 -2.28
C PHE A 385 -19.88 -23.08 -0.96
N VAL A 386 -20.68 -22.70 0.05
CA VAL A 386 -20.77 -23.44 1.33
C VAL A 386 -21.19 -24.89 1.09
N ARG A 387 -22.20 -25.14 0.24
CA ARG A 387 -22.63 -26.50 -0.11
C ARG A 387 -21.48 -27.31 -0.73
N ARG A 388 -20.82 -26.75 -1.75
CA ARG A 388 -19.67 -27.37 -2.42
C ARG A 388 -18.49 -27.60 -1.46
N ALA A 389 -18.24 -26.67 -0.55
CA ALA A 389 -17.19 -26.74 0.45
C ALA A 389 -17.41 -27.89 1.43
N VAL A 390 -18.63 -28.02 1.96
CA VAL A 390 -18.96 -29.13 2.88
C VAL A 390 -18.83 -30.48 2.17
N ALA A 391 -19.31 -30.60 0.92
CA ALA A 391 -19.16 -31.82 0.14
C ALA A 391 -17.67 -32.15 -0.14
N ALA A 392 -16.90 -31.18 -0.64
CA ALA A 392 -15.48 -31.36 -0.94
C ALA A 392 -14.65 -31.72 0.31
N VAL A 393 -15.00 -31.19 1.47
CA VAL A 393 -14.34 -31.56 2.74
C VAL A 393 -14.63 -33.02 3.10
N ARG A 394 -15.87 -33.48 2.98
CA ARG A 394 -16.26 -34.89 3.25
C ARG A 394 -15.58 -35.87 2.30
N ASP A 395 -15.19 -35.42 1.10
CA ASP A 395 -14.49 -36.24 0.11
C ASP A 395 -12.96 -36.23 0.25
N GLU A 396 -12.37 -35.39 1.11
CA GLU A 396 -10.91 -35.33 1.25
C GLU A 396 -10.39 -36.52 2.08
N PRO A 397 -9.38 -37.29 1.58
CA PRO A 397 -8.91 -38.51 2.24
C PRO A 397 -8.44 -38.33 3.68
N ASP A 398 -7.77 -37.21 3.99
CA ASP A 398 -7.29 -36.91 5.33
C ASP A 398 -8.44 -36.66 6.32
N VAL A 399 -9.57 -36.15 5.82
CA VAL A 399 -10.78 -35.88 6.59
C VAL A 399 -11.58 -37.17 6.78
N GLN A 400 -11.75 -37.97 5.72
CA GLN A 400 -12.46 -39.26 5.78
C GLN A 400 -11.85 -40.23 6.81
N ASP A 401 -10.52 -40.31 6.86
CA ASP A 401 -9.81 -41.14 7.83
C ASP A 401 -10.11 -40.76 9.29
N VAL A 402 -10.33 -39.47 9.55
CA VAL A 402 -10.75 -38.97 10.87
C VAL A 402 -12.24 -39.21 11.09
N GLU A 403 -13.09 -38.92 10.10
CA GLU A 403 -14.55 -39.07 10.19
C GLU A 403 -15.01 -40.51 10.44
N GLN A 404 -14.31 -41.50 9.87
CA GLN A 404 -14.57 -42.93 10.12
C GLN A 404 -14.45 -43.29 11.61
N ARG A 405 -13.63 -42.57 12.37
CA ARG A 405 -13.37 -42.80 13.79
C ARG A 405 -14.18 -41.86 14.68
N LEU A 406 -14.37 -40.61 14.24
CA LEU A 406 -15.18 -39.60 14.91
C LEU A 406 -15.71 -38.59 13.88
N PRO A 407 -17.03 -38.53 13.63
CA PRO A 407 -17.62 -37.60 12.67
C PRO A 407 -17.28 -36.14 12.98
N LEU A 408 -16.88 -35.36 11.97
CA LEU A 408 -16.50 -33.96 12.15
C LEU A 408 -17.72 -33.05 12.04
N ALA A 409 -17.84 -32.12 12.98
CA ALA A 409 -18.94 -31.16 13.02
C ALA A 409 -18.51 -29.83 12.37
N LEU A 410 -18.35 -29.84 11.04
CA LEU A 410 -18.05 -28.62 10.27
C LEU A 410 -19.32 -27.80 10.04
N VAL A 411 -19.28 -26.51 10.41
CA VAL A 411 -20.35 -25.54 10.16
C VAL A 411 -19.79 -24.36 9.39
N GLY A 412 -20.51 -23.92 8.36
CA GLY A 412 -20.20 -22.71 7.59
C GLY A 412 -21.26 -21.64 7.77
N GLY A 413 -20.84 -20.37 7.82
CA GLY A 413 -21.69 -19.18 7.71
C GLY A 413 -21.14 -18.26 6.62
N ALA A 414 -22.02 -17.50 5.99
CA ALA A 414 -21.66 -16.55 4.93
C ALA A 414 -22.29 -15.19 5.22
N SER A 415 -21.67 -14.10 4.78
CA SER A 415 -22.22 -12.75 4.74
C SER A 415 -21.78 -12.06 3.44
N THR A 416 -22.59 -11.12 2.96
CA THR A 416 -22.35 -10.45 1.67
C THR A 416 -22.34 -8.94 1.85
N PHE A 417 -21.27 -8.30 1.37
CA PHE A 417 -21.16 -6.84 1.36
C PHE A 417 -21.89 -6.25 0.14
N PRO A 418 -22.56 -5.09 0.26
CA PRO A 418 -22.75 -4.29 1.48
C PRO A 418 -23.99 -4.67 2.32
N LYS A 419 -24.77 -5.65 1.87
CA LYS A 419 -26.08 -5.97 2.45
C LYS A 419 -26.04 -6.36 3.92
N ASP A 420 -25.09 -7.21 4.30
CA ASP A 420 -25.01 -7.77 5.64
C ASP A 420 -24.19 -6.89 6.61
N GLY A 421 -23.35 -5.99 6.11
CA GLY A 421 -22.51 -5.09 6.91
C GLY A 421 -21.63 -4.18 6.06
N GLU A 422 -21.18 -3.08 6.65
CA GLU A 422 -20.35 -2.06 5.98
C GLU A 422 -18.85 -2.17 6.29
N ASP A 423 -18.48 -2.93 7.31
CA ASP A 423 -17.10 -3.20 7.71
C ASP A 423 -16.84 -4.69 7.97
N PHE A 424 -15.57 -5.02 8.23
CA PHE A 424 -15.14 -6.40 8.43
C PHE A 424 -15.77 -7.04 9.68
N ASP A 425 -15.89 -6.31 10.78
CA ASP A 425 -16.36 -6.84 12.05
C ASP A 425 -17.86 -7.13 12.00
N GLU A 426 -18.65 -6.26 11.35
CA GLU A 426 -20.07 -6.49 11.09
C GLU A 426 -20.28 -7.74 10.22
N LEU A 427 -19.50 -7.88 9.14
CA LEU A 427 -19.59 -9.05 8.25
C LEU A 427 -19.23 -10.35 8.99
N VAL A 428 -18.18 -10.36 9.82
CA VAL A 428 -17.82 -11.53 10.64
C VAL A 428 -18.90 -11.84 11.67
N HIS A 429 -19.45 -10.80 12.33
CA HIS A 429 -20.52 -10.97 13.30
C HIS A 429 -21.75 -11.64 12.66
N ARG A 430 -22.13 -11.22 11.45
CA ARG A 430 -23.21 -11.84 10.67
C ARG A 430 -22.92 -13.29 10.29
N CYS A 431 -21.69 -13.60 9.86
CA CYS A 431 -21.27 -14.98 9.58
C CYS A 431 -21.47 -15.87 10.81
N ARG A 432 -20.95 -15.44 11.96
CA ARG A 432 -21.04 -16.20 13.23
C ARG A 432 -22.49 -16.39 13.66
N ARG A 433 -23.33 -15.35 13.57
CA ARG A 433 -24.75 -15.46 13.87
C ARG A 433 -25.45 -16.49 12.96
N ARG A 434 -25.16 -16.49 11.65
CA ARG A 434 -25.70 -17.50 10.72
C ARG A 434 -25.19 -18.92 11.03
N MET A 435 -23.99 -19.07 11.57
CA MET A 435 -23.50 -20.36 12.06
C MET A 435 -24.26 -20.83 13.29
N ASP A 436 -24.55 -19.93 14.24
CA ASP A 436 -25.36 -20.24 15.42
C ASP A 436 -26.80 -20.62 15.05
N GLU A 437 -27.39 -19.91 14.09
CA GLU A 437 -28.69 -20.27 13.51
C GLU A 437 -28.64 -21.67 12.87
N ARG A 438 -27.60 -22.00 12.09
CA ARG A 438 -27.39 -23.36 11.53
C ARG A 438 -27.14 -24.43 12.60
N ARG A 439 -26.46 -24.12 13.70
CA ARG A 439 -26.27 -25.05 14.83
C ARG A 439 -27.58 -25.35 15.54
N ALA A 440 -28.42 -24.34 15.70
CA ALA A 440 -29.73 -24.46 16.33
C ALA A 440 -30.80 -25.03 15.38
N SER A 441 -30.53 -25.08 14.08
CA SER A 441 -31.49 -25.50 13.06
C SER A 441 -32.06 -26.90 13.29
N LEU A 442 -33.34 -27.07 12.93
CA LEU A 442 -33.98 -28.38 12.87
C LEU A 442 -33.25 -29.32 11.90
N GLN A 443 -32.64 -28.78 10.84
CA GLN A 443 -31.84 -29.54 9.87
C GLN A 443 -30.82 -30.42 10.58
N ARG A 444 -30.09 -29.84 11.55
CA ARG A 444 -29.06 -30.54 12.31
C ARG A 444 -29.63 -31.41 13.42
N ARG A 445 -30.66 -30.93 14.14
CA ARG A 445 -31.27 -31.67 15.27
C ARG A 445 -31.92 -32.97 14.84
N LEU A 446 -32.55 -32.97 13.67
CA LEU A 446 -33.20 -34.15 13.08
C LEU A 446 -32.28 -34.92 12.12
N MET A 447 -31.02 -34.50 11.96
CA MET A 447 -30.05 -35.11 11.05
C MET A 447 -30.59 -35.28 9.62
N LEU A 448 -31.25 -34.23 9.10
CA LEU A 448 -31.96 -34.30 7.83
C LEU A 448 -31.02 -34.50 6.64
N ASP A 449 -29.76 -34.07 6.70
CA ASP A 449 -28.79 -34.09 5.58
C ASP A 449 -28.72 -35.41 4.79
N GLY A 450 -28.92 -36.56 5.45
CA GLY A 450 -28.84 -37.88 4.82
C GLY A 450 -30.14 -38.39 4.19
N LEU A 451 -31.27 -37.68 4.35
CA LEU A 451 -32.58 -38.13 3.88
C LEU A 451 -32.86 -37.66 2.44
N PRO A 452 -33.44 -38.51 1.57
CA PRO A 452 -34.07 -38.09 0.32
C PRO A 452 -35.15 -37.03 0.54
N PHE A 453 -35.50 -36.27 -0.52
CA PHE A 453 -36.47 -35.16 -0.43
C PHE A 453 -37.79 -35.58 0.21
N TRP A 454 -38.42 -36.64 -0.30
CA TRP A 454 -39.73 -37.09 0.17
C TRP A 454 -39.70 -37.70 1.58
N ASP A 455 -38.61 -38.36 1.95
CA ASP A 455 -38.44 -38.91 3.30
C ASP A 455 -38.31 -37.79 4.33
N GLU A 456 -37.63 -36.69 3.98
CA GLU A 456 -37.58 -35.48 4.79
C GLU A 456 -38.96 -34.82 4.89
N VAL A 457 -39.68 -34.70 3.77
CA VAL A 457 -41.05 -34.16 3.75
C VAL A 457 -41.97 -34.94 4.68
N ASP A 458 -41.97 -36.27 4.59
CA ASP A 458 -42.81 -37.13 5.44
C ASP A 458 -42.44 -37.03 6.92
N LEU A 459 -41.15 -36.91 7.25
CA LEU A 459 -40.68 -36.70 8.63
C LEU A 459 -41.15 -35.34 9.18
N LEU A 460 -40.98 -34.27 8.39
CA LEU A 460 -41.32 -32.90 8.75
C LEU A 460 -42.84 -32.70 8.85
N LEU A 461 -43.64 -33.28 7.94
CA LEU A 461 -45.11 -33.28 8.01
C LEU A 461 -45.64 -34.16 9.14
N GLY A 462 -45.00 -35.30 9.37
CA GLY A 462 -45.39 -36.29 10.35
C GLY A 462 -46.86 -36.73 10.24
N THR A 463 -47.36 -37.28 11.34
CA THR A 463 -48.75 -37.68 11.55
C THR A 463 -49.25 -37.07 12.86
N PRO A 464 -50.57 -37.11 13.15
CA PRO A 464 -51.10 -36.65 14.44
C PRO A 464 -50.45 -37.31 15.67
N ASN A 465 -49.88 -38.51 15.50
CA ASN A 465 -49.21 -39.28 16.56
C ASN A 465 -47.69 -39.09 16.56
N SER A 466 -47.14 -38.30 15.64
CA SER A 466 -45.69 -38.11 15.55
C SER A 466 -45.15 -37.30 16.74
N PRO A 467 -43.92 -37.59 17.22
CA PRO A 467 -43.29 -36.86 18.32
C PRO A 467 -43.20 -35.37 18.03
N ARG A 468 -43.39 -34.50 19.03
CA ARG A 468 -43.23 -33.05 18.83
C ARG A 468 -41.85 -32.74 18.25
N LEU A 469 -41.81 -31.72 17.38
CA LEU A 469 -40.54 -31.23 16.86
C LEU A 469 -39.66 -30.76 18.02
N PRO A 470 -38.33 -30.98 17.96
CA PRO A 470 -37.41 -30.47 18.97
C PRO A 470 -37.49 -28.94 19.07
N THR A 471 -37.90 -28.43 20.22
CA THR A 471 -38.05 -27.00 20.49
C THR A 471 -36.77 -26.41 21.10
N ASP A 472 -36.57 -25.09 20.93
CA ASP A 472 -35.54 -24.31 21.64
C ASP A 472 -36.23 -23.24 22.50
N ASP A 473 -35.53 -22.65 23.46
CA ASP A 473 -36.03 -21.56 24.31
C ASP A 473 -36.20 -20.22 23.54
N ARG A 474 -35.84 -20.18 22.25
CA ARG A 474 -35.98 -19.02 21.34
C ARG A 474 -37.30 -19.05 20.59
N ALA A 475 -37.65 -17.96 19.90
CA ALA A 475 -38.79 -17.94 18.99
C ALA A 475 -38.71 -19.10 17.98
N GLU A 476 -39.69 -20.01 18.02
CA GLU A 476 -39.67 -21.24 17.23
C GLU A 476 -39.86 -20.92 15.73
N PRO A 477 -38.83 -21.10 14.89
CA PRO A 477 -38.95 -20.80 13.47
C PRO A 477 -39.75 -21.86 12.71
N SER A 478 -40.03 -23.02 13.34
CA SER A 478 -40.62 -24.19 12.68
C SER A 478 -41.77 -24.75 13.49
N ARG A 479 -42.89 -25.07 12.82
CA ARG A 479 -44.06 -25.68 13.44
C ARG A 479 -44.71 -26.71 12.54
N ARG A 480 -45.39 -27.66 13.18
CA ARG A 480 -46.13 -28.74 12.54
C ARG A 480 -47.48 -28.94 13.20
N GLY A 481 -48.54 -29.06 12.41
CA GLY A 481 -49.88 -29.24 12.94
C GLY A 481 -50.98 -29.00 11.92
N LYS A 482 -52.17 -28.70 12.42
CA LYS A 482 -53.28 -28.23 11.58
C LYS A 482 -52.97 -26.81 11.09
N VAL A 483 -53.17 -26.59 9.79
CA VAL A 483 -53.05 -25.28 9.14
C VAL A 483 -54.41 -24.88 8.54
N ALA A 484 -54.63 -23.58 8.38
CA ALA A 484 -55.84 -23.09 7.73
C ALA A 484 -55.82 -23.46 6.24
N ASP A 485 -56.96 -23.88 5.69
CA ASP A 485 -57.05 -24.33 4.29
C ASP A 485 -56.69 -23.19 3.30
N VAL A 486 -56.86 -21.93 3.70
CA VAL A 486 -56.54 -20.74 2.88
C VAL A 486 -55.06 -20.33 2.93
N LEU A 487 -54.27 -20.86 3.87
CA LEU A 487 -52.90 -20.39 4.14
C LEU A 487 -51.99 -20.51 2.91
N PHE A 488 -52.14 -21.59 2.14
CA PHE A 488 -51.34 -21.83 0.94
C PHE A 488 -51.59 -20.79 -0.15
N ASP A 489 -52.83 -20.33 -0.30
CA ASP A 489 -53.20 -19.31 -1.27
C ASP A 489 -52.80 -17.91 -0.78
N GLU A 490 -52.98 -17.61 0.51
CA GLU A 490 -52.57 -16.34 1.13
C GLU A 490 -51.06 -16.11 1.03
N LEU A 491 -50.25 -17.15 1.25
CA LEU A 491 -48.79 -17.06 1.14
C LEU A 491 -48.34 -16.79 -0.30
N GLN A 492 -48.98 -17.40 -1.28
CA GLN A 492 -48.68 -17.12 -2.69
C GLN A 492 -48.94 -15.65 -3.05
N VAL A 493 -50.05 -15.07 -2.56
CA VAL A 493 -50.36 -13.65 -2.76
C VAL A 493 -49.31 -12.76 -2.11
N GLU A 494 -48.87 -13.08 -0.89
CA GLU A 494 -47.91 -12.24 -0.17
C GLU A 494 -46.49 -12.33 -0.78
N ILE A 495 -46.07 -13.52 -1.23
CA ILE A 495 -44.81 -13.69 -1.96
C ILE A 495 -44.85 -12.94 -3.30
N ALA A 496 -45.98 -12.98 -4.03
CA ALA A 496 -46.14 -12.20 -5.26
C ALA A 496 -46.00 -10.70 -4.99
N ARG A 497 -46.60 -10.18 -3.91
CA ARG A 497 -46.45 -8.77 -3.50
C ARG A 497 -45.00 -8.42 -3.18
N GLU A 498 -44.26 -9.30 -2.49
CA GLU A 498 -42.84 -9.09 -2.19
C GLU A 498 -42.01 -8.99 -3.49
N LEU A 499 -42.23 -9.92 -4.43
CA LEU A 499 -41.56 -9.95 -5.74
C LEU A 499 -41.85 -8.71 -6.59
N VAL A 500 -43.09 -8.20 -6.57
CA VAL A 500 -43.46 -6.96 -7.26
C VAL A 500 -42.84 -5.74 -6.58
N ARG A 501 -42.74 -5.75 -5.26
CA ARG A 501 -42.19 -4.64 -4.47
C ARG A 501 -40.68 -4.49 -4.63
N ASP A 502 -39.95 -5.60 -4.75
CA ASP A 502 -38.50 -5.61 -4.97
C ASP A 502 -38.09 -6.56 -6.13
N PRO A 503 -38.31 -6.15 -7.39
CA PRO A 503 -38.02 -6.99 -8.56
C PRO A 503 -36.54 -7.35 -8.72
N GLY A 504 -35.65 -6.54 -8.14
CA GLY A 504 -34.21 -6.71 -8.20
C GLY A 504 -33.67 -7.78 -7.25
N SER A 505 -34.44 -8.14 -6.21
CA SER A 505 -34.05 -9.16 -5.24
C SER A 505 -33.97 -10.53 -5.90
N ARG A 506 -32.82 -11.19 -5.74
CA ARG A 506 -32.63 -12.58 -6.18
C ARG A 506 -33.32 -13.53 -5.21
N GLY A 507 -33.95 -14.55 -5.78
CA GLY A 507 -34.77 -15.50 -5.06
C GLY A 507 -35.01 -16.77 -5.86
N LEU A 508 -35.27 -17.86 -5.15
CA LEU A 508 -35.68 -19.15 -5.67
C LEU A 508 -37.03 -19.49 -5.03
N LEU A 509 -38.07 -19.57 -5.86
CA LEU A 509 -39.40 -19.97 -5.44
C LEU A 509 -39.79 -21.28 -6.13
N TYR A 510 -40.14 -22.29 -5.33
CA TYR A 510 -40.74 -23.52 -5.82
C TYR A 510 -42.15 -23.63 -5.25
N VAL A 511 -43.15 -23.68 -6.12
CA VAL A 511 -44.54 -23.95 -5.74
C VAL A 511 -44.97 -25.27 -6.35
N GLY A 512 -45.27 -26.25 -5.50
CA GLY A 512 -45.72 -27.57 -5.90
C GLY A 512 -47.17 -27.81 -5.51
N GLY A 513 -47.89 -28.52 -6.37
CA GLY A 513 -49.28 -28.91 -6.12
C GLY A 513 -49.81 -29.93 -7.12
N PRO A 514 -51.09 -30.32 -6.99
CA PRO A 514 -51.70 -31.32 -7.87
C PRO A 514 -51.76 -30.88 -9.34
N GLU A 515 -52.04 -29.60 -9.57
CA GLU A 515 -52.24 -29.02 -10.90
C GLU A 515 -51.59 -27.63 -10.97
N ILE A 516 -50.90 -27.36 -12.08
CA ILE A 516 -50.40 -26.03 -12.44
C ILE A 516 -51.50 -25.36 -13.26
N ARG A 517 -52.16 -24.32 -12.72
CA ARG A 517 -53.30 -23.62 -13.33
C ARG A 517 -53.00 -22.13 -13.55
N ALA A 518 -53.57 -21.51 -14.60
CA ALA A 518 -53.40 -20.07 -14.84
C ALA A 518 -53.98 -19.18 -13.72
N ASP A 519 -55.00 -19.64 -13.00
CA ASP A 519 -55.67 -18.93 -11.91
C ASP A 519 -54.97 -19.09 -10.54
N LEU A 520 -53.74 -19.62 -10.51
CA LEU A 520 -52.97 -19.70 -9.26
C LEU A 520 -52.78 -18.30 -8.67
N PRO A 521 -52.99 -18.11 -7.35
CA PRO A 521 -52.85 -16.79 -6.71
C PRO A 521 -51.50 -16.12 -6.97
N LEU A 522 -50.43 -16.92 -7.08
CA LEU A 522 -49.10 -16.45 -7.46
C LEU A 522 -49.06 -15.92 -8.89
N ALA A 523 -49.66 -16.64 -9.85
CA ALA A 523 -49.68 -16.23 -11.26
C ALA A 523 -50.46 -14.93 -11.45
N VAL A 524 -51.64 -14.83 -10.84
CA VAL A 524 -52.48 -13.62 -10.86
C VAL A 524 -51.75 -12.43 -10.20
N GLY A 525 -51.07 -12.67 -9.07
CA GLY A 525 -50.31 -11.62 -8.38
C GLY A 525 -49.11 -11.09 -9.18
N LEU A 526 -48.58 -11.90 -10.11
CA LEU A 526 -47.43 -11.54 -10.95
C LEU A 526 -47.81 -10.91 -12.29
N GLU A 527 -49.10 -10.82 -12.65
CA GLU A 527 -49.53 -10.11 -13.87
C GLU A 527 -49.05 -8.65 -13.92
N GLN A 528 -48.85 -8.04 -12.75
CA GLN A 528 -48.36 -6.67 -12.59
C GLN A 528 -46.84 -6.59 -12.41
N ALA A 529 -46.15 -7.72 -12.37
CA ALA A 529 -44.70 -7.76 -12.19
C ALA A 529 -43.97 -7.36 -13.48
N PRO A 530 -42.80 -6.70 -13.37
CA PRO A 530 -41.96 -6.46 -14.54
C PRO A 530 -41.51 -7.82 -15.15
N PRO A 531 -41.28 -7.88 -16.48
CA PRO A 531 -40.87 -9.11 -17.15
C PRO A 531 -39.48 -9.61 -16.68
N ASP A 532 -38.66 -8.73 -16.12
CA ASP A 532 -37.24 -8.95 -15.83
C ASP A 532 -37.00 -9.21 -14.32
N LEU A 533 -37.77 -10.13 -13.72
CA LEU A 533 -37.58 -10.50 -12.32
C LEU A 533 -36.21 -11.18 -12.12
N SER A 534 -35.44 -10.71 -11.13
CA SER A 534 -34.20 -11.36 -10.71
C SER A 534 -34.43 -12.74 -10.06
N SER A 535 -35.62 -12.95 -9.49
CA SER A 535 -36.02 -14.19 -8.83
C SER A 535 -36.52 -15.22 -9.84
N ARG A 536 -36.11 -16.48 -9.69
CA ARG A 536 -36.58 -17.59 -10.51
C ARG A 536 -37.72 -18.32 -9.81
N ILE A 537 -38.81 -18.53 -10.55
CA ILE A 537 -40.04 -19.10 -10.02
C ILE A 537 -40.38 -20.37 -10.78
N TYR A 538 -40.50 -21.48 -10.05
CA TYR A 538 -40.78 -22.80 -10.60
C TYR A 538 -42.14 -23.29 -10.10
N LEU A 539 -43.00 -23.73 -11.02
CA LEU A 539 -44.30 -24.33 -10.72
C LEU A 539 -44.24 -25.82 -11.02
N LEU A 540 -44.52 -26.68 -10.03
CA LEU A 540 -44.38 -28.13 -10.11
C LEU A 540 -45.74 -28.80 -9.97
N GLY A 541 -46.12 -29.63 -10.94
CA GLY A 541 -47.40 -30.33 -10.92
C GLY A 541 -47.83 -30.86 -12.28
N ARG A 542 -49.11 -31.26 -12.40
CA ARG A 542 -49.70 -31.67 -13.69
C ARG A 542 -50.08 -30.46 -14.52
N ARG A 543 -50.01 -30.60 -15.85
CA ARG A 543 -50.32 -29.51 -16.79
C ARG A 543 -51.82 -29.23 -16.85
N VAL A 544 -52.24 -27.99 -16.54
CA VAL A 544 -53.61 -27.51 -16.74
C VAL A 544 -53.57 -26.03 -17.18
N ASP A 545 -53.60 -25.77 -18.50
CA ASP A 545 -53.80 -24.43 -19.08
C ASP A 545 -53.10 -23.26 -18.36
N LEU A 546 -51.75 -23.22 -18.38
CA LEU A 546 -50.99 -22.04 -17.96
C LEU A 546 -50.69 -21.16 -19.19
N GLU A 547 -51.12 -19.91 -19.18
CA GLU A 547 -50.62 -18.91 -20.14
C GLU A 547 -49.13 -18.66 -19.89
N SER A 548 -48.35 -18.42 -20.95
CA SER A 548 -46.91 -18.24 -20.83
C SER A 548 -46.59 -16.89 -20.17
N HIS A 549 -46.15 -16.92 -18.91
CA HIS A 549 -45.59 -15.76 -18.23
C HIS A 549 -44.05 -15.83 -18.23
N ALA A 550 -43.36 -14.76 -18.61
CA ALA A 550 -41.90 -14.77 -18.79
C ALA A 550 -41.12 -15.12 -17.51
N ALA A 551 -41.66 -14.79 -16.34
CA ALA A 551 -41.03 -15.07 -15.05
C ALA A 551 -41.36 -16.45 -14.45
N LEU A 552 -42.32 -17.20 -15.02
CA LEU A 552 -42.77 -18.49 -14.48
C LEU A 552 -42.18 -19.64 -15.30
N THR A 553 -41.54 -20.58 -14.62
CA THR A 553 -40.99 -21.79 -15.23
C THR A 553 -41.82 -23.00 -14.80
N PRO A 554 -42.78 -23.47 -15.62
CA PRO A 554 -43.53 -24.67 -15.31
C PRO A 554 -42.67 -25.93 -15.50
N VAL A 555 -42.72 -26.83 -14.53
CA VAL A 555 -42.09 -28.15 -14.52
C VAL A 555 -43.19 -29.20 -14.40
N PHE A 556 -43.47 -29.87 -15.51
CA PHE A 556 -44.55 -30.85 -15.60
C PHE A 556 -44.09 -32.20 -15.07
N LEU A 557 -44.67 -32.64 -13.96
CA LEU A 557 -44.38 -33.91 -13.30
C LEU A 557 -45.55 -34.87 -13.50
N GLU A 558 -45.71 -35.36 -14.73
CA GLU A 558 -46.78 -36.29 -15.08
C GLU A 558 -46.60 -37.64 -14.37
N GLY A 559 -47.60 -38.07 -13.61
CA GLY A 559 -47.61 -39.38 -12.96
C GLY A 559 -46.94 -39.45 -11.57
N ASP A 560 -46.28 -38.40 -11.08
CA ASP A 560 -45.75 -38.41 -9.70
C ASP A 560 -46.87 -38.17 -8.68
N GLU A 561 -47.38 -39.27 -8.09
CA GLU A 561 -48.41 -39.20 -7.06
C GLU A 561 -47.94 -38.49 -5.78
N ARG A 562 -46.64 -38.41 -5.51
CA ARG A 562 -46.11 -37.75 -4.30
C ARG A 562 -46.32 -36.25 -4.40
N VAL A 563 -46.03 -35.65 -5.56
CA VAL A 563 -46.33 -34.24 -5.86
C VAL A 563 -47.83 -33.99 -5.83
N ALA A 564 -48.63 -34.89 -6.43
CA ALA A 564 -50.08 -34.71 -6.49
C ALA A 564 -50.79 -34.75 -5.11
N ARG A 565 -50.16 -35.38 -4.11
CA ARG A 565 -50.70 -35.50 -2.75
C ARG A 565 -50.27 -34.37 -1.81
N HIS A 566 -49.31 -33.54 -2.22
CA HIS A 566 -48.75 -32.49 -1.38
C HIS A 566 -48.85 -31.12 -2.06
N GLU A 567 -49.10 -30.10 -1.26
CA GLU A 567 -48.97 -28.70 -1.67
C GLU A 567 -47.80 -28.11 -0.91
N PHE A 568 -46.87 -27.47 -1.61
CA PHE A 568 -45.71 -26.88 -0.97
C PHE A 568 -45.26 -25.57 -1.62
N ILE A 569 -44.69 -24.70 -0.79
CA ILE A 569 -44.02 -23.47 -1.16
C ILE A 569 -42.64 -23.53 -0.52
N LEU A 570 -41.58 -23.44 -1.31
CA LEU A 570 -40.21 -23.26 -0.83
C LEU A 570 -39.70 -21.93 -1.38
N TRP A 571 -39.52 -20.96 -0.50
CA TRP A 571 -39.06 -19.61 -0.82
C TRP A 571 -37.72 -19.35 -0.17
N LEU A 572 -36.71 -19.05 -0.99
CA LEU A 572 -35.38 -18.67 -0.53
C LEU A 572 -34.91 -17.44 -1.30
N SER A 573 -34.88 -16.31 -0.61
CA SER A 573 -34.34 -15.06 -1.13
C SER A 573 -33.11 -14.64 -0.34
N GLU A 574 -32.51 -13.55 -0.77
CA GLU A 574 -31.43 -12.92 -0.01
C GLU A 574 -31.89 -12.26 1.31
N SER A 575 -33.20 -12.05 1.52
CA SER A 575 -33.77 -11.36 2.70
C SER A 575 -34.57 -12.27 3.61
N ALA A 576 -35.18 -13.32 3.06
CA ALA A 576 -36.09 -14.19 3.76
C ALA A 576 -35.99 -15.64 3.28
N SER A 577 -36.28 -16.57 4.18
CA SER A 577 -36.48 -17.97 3.87
C SER A 577 -37.81 -18.42 4.48
N TYR A 578 -38.60 -19.17 3.70
CA TYR A 578 -39.84 -19.73 4.17
C TYR A 578 -40.16 -21.03 3.44
N ALA A 579 -40.61 -22.04 4.16
CA ALA A 579 -41.22 -23.22 3.58
C ALA A 579 -42.59 -23.47 4.20
N LEU A 580 -43.55 -23.83 3.37
CA LEU A 580 -44.80 -24.47 3.76
C LEU A 580 -44.90 -25.78 3.00
N ILE A 581 -45.24 -26.85 3.69
CA ILE A 581 -45.57 -28.14 3.09
C ILE A 581 -46.86 -28.59 3.76
N GLN A 582 -47.85 -29.01 2.98
CA GLN A 582 -49.11 -29.47 3.52
C GLN A 582 -49.69 -30.63 2.73
N ARG A 583 -50.53 -31.41 3.43
CA ARG A 583 -51.30 -32.52 2.85
C ARG A 583 -52.77 -32.33 3.19
N ARG A 584 -53.61 -32.20 2.16
CA ARG A 584 -55.06 -32.11 2.32
C ARG A 584 -55.63 -33.46 2.76
N GLY A 585 -56.28 -33.51 3.93
CA GLY A 585 -57.00 -34.68 4.44
C GLY A 585 -58.52 -34.55 4.27
N ARG A 586 -59.27 -35.65 4.49
CA ARG A 586 -60.75 -35.67 4.41
C ARG A 586 -61.48 -34.88 5.54
N GLY A 587 -60.82 -33.94 6.20
CA GLY A 587 -61.44 -33.14 7.28
C GLY A 587 -60.59 -32.04 7.92
N ALA A 588 -59.27 -32.02 7.70
CA ALA A 588 -58.39 -30.90 8.05
C ALA A 588 -57.11 -30.96 7.21
N THR A 589 -56.54 -29.80 6.89
CA THR A 589 -55.23 -29.71 6.25
C THR A 589 -54.14 -29.77 7.33
N TRP A 590 -53.20 -30.69 7.14
CA TRP A 590 -52.05 -30.86 8.04
C TRP A 590 -50.80 -30.35 7.34
N GLY A 591 -50.03 -29.51 8.02
CA GLY A 591 -48.89 -28.83 7.43
C GLY A 591 -47.72 -28.69 8.37
N PHE A 592 -46.55 -28.53 7.75
CA PHE A 592 -45.30 -28.10 8.35
C PHE A 592 -44.91 -26.78 7.70
N HIS A 593 -44.52 -25.80 8.52
CA HIS A 593 -44.00 -24.56 7.99
C HIS A 593 -42.81 -24.09 8.81
N THR A 594 -41.86 -23.43 8.14
CA THR A 594 -40.62 -22.99 8.75
C THR A 594 -40.04 -21.75 8.10
N SER A 595 -39.42 -20.89 8.90
CA SER A 595 -38.50 -19.83 8.47
C SER A 595 -37.03 -20.16 8.78
N ASP A 596 -36.73 -21.43 9.05
CA ASP A 596 -35.37 -21.93 9.29
C ASP A 596 -34.64 -22.07 7.95
N THR A 597 -33.74 -21.13 7.66
CA THR A 597 -33.01 -21.07 6.40
C THR A 597 -32.28 -22.36 6.06
N ALA A 598 -31.75 -23.11 7.03
CA ALA A 598 -31.02 -24.34 6.72
C ALA A 598 -31.95 -25.49 6.31
N VAL A 599 -33.17 -25.54 6.87
CA VAL A 599 -34.20 -26.50 6.43
C VAL A 599 -34.72 -26.13 5.04
N VAL A 600 -35.01 -24.85 4.80
CA VAL A 600 -35.47 -24.37 3.48
C VAL A 600 -34.41 -24.62 2.40
N ASP A 601 -33.15 -24.27 2.67
CA ASP A 601 -32.01 -24.51 1.80
C ASP A 601 -31.82 -26.02 1.51
N GLY A 602 -31.93 -26.86 2.55
CA GLY A 602 -31.88 -28.31 2.46
C GLY A 602 -32.98 -28.91 1.57
N LEU A 603 -34.23 -28.51 1.80
CA LEU A 603 -35.39 -28.94 1.01
C LEU A 603 -35.25 -28.54 -0.46
N ILE A 604 -34.86 -27.31 -0.75
CA ILE A 604 -34.63 -26.84 -2.12
C ILE A 604 -33.51 -27.64 -2.78
N SER A 605 -32.38 -27.84 -2.08
CA SER A 605 -31.25 -28.62 -2.62
C SER A 605 -31.66 -30.04 -3.00
N LYS A 606 -32.49 -30.68 -2.17
CA LYS A 606 -32.92 -32.06 -2.38
C LYS A 606 -34.01 -32.15 -3.45
N LEU A 607 -34.91 -31.18 -3.53
CA LEU A 607 -35.89 -31.08 -4.61
C LEU A 607 -35.18 -30.93 -5.96
N GLN A 608 -34.16 -30.08 -6.03
CA GLN A 608 -33.34 -29.89 -7.23
C GLN A 608 -32.67 -31.20 -7.65
N ALA A 609 -32.11 -31.96 -6.71
CA ALA A 609 -31.49 -33.25 -6.99
C ALA A 609 -32.50 -34.34 -7.38
N GLU A 610 -33.66 -34.43 -6.71
CA GLU A 610 -34.70 -35.44 -6.97
C GLU A 610 -35.28 -35.32 -8.39
N TYR A 611 -35.42 -34.09 -8.89
CA TYR A 611 -36.07 -33.80 -10.18
C TYR A 611 -35.12 -33.25 -11.25
N ASP A 612 -33.80 -33.34 -11.03
CA ASP A 612 -32.75 -32.80 -11.92
C ASP A 612 -33.03 -31.36 -12.38
N LEU A 613 -33.50 -30.54 -11.43
CA LEU A 613 -33.76 -29.13 -11.68
C LEU A 613 -32.42 -28.42 -11.64
N GLN A 614 -31.93 -27.96 -12.80
CA GLN A 614 -30.66 -27.26 -12.88
C GLN A 614 -30.61 -26.12 -11.84
N PRO A 615 -29.69 -26.18 -10.86
CA PRO A 615 -29.39 -25.02 -10.05
C PRO A 615 -28.47 -24.15 -10.91
N TYR A 616 -29.05 -23.08 -11.43
CA TYR A 616 -28.42 -22.02 -12.24
C TYR A 616 -28.29 -22.29 -13.74
#